data_AF-A0A1Q9YNA2-F1
#
_entry.id   AF-A0A1Q9YNA2-F1
#
_cell.length_a   1.000
_cell.length_b   1.000
_cell.length_c   1.000
_cell.angle_alpha   90.00
_cell.angle_beta   90.00
_cell.angle_gamma   90.00
#
_symmetry.space_group_name_H-M   'P 1'
#
loop_
_entity.id
_entity.type
_entity.pdbx_description
1 polymer ?
#
loop_
_entity_poly.entity_id
_entity_poly.type
_entity_poly.pdbx_seq_one_letter_code
_entity_poly.pdbx_strand_id
1 'polypeptide(L)' 'KLLHYDGTGFWLLHKQLSKGTFKWRMSSPDPFLQISPQQLDWLLEGLDINQKRAFRHVMPQYI' A
#
# COMPACT_ATOMS: atom_id res chain seq x y z
N LYS A 1 -5.13 -6.12 8.65
CA LYS A 1 -4.99 -7.55 8.30
C LYS A 1 -5.12 -7.65 6.79
N LEU A 2 -4.35 -8.55 6.14
CA LEU A 2 -4.44 -8.82 4.71
C LEU A 2 -4.74 -10.32 4.52
N LEU A 3 -5.61 -10.62 3.57
CA LEU A 3 -5.91 -11.98 3.13
C LEU A 3 -5.38 -12.14 1.70
N HIS A 4 -4.46 -13.07 1.49
CA HIS A 4 -3.89 -13.36 0.17
C HIS A 4 -4.18 -14.81 -0.22
N TYR A 5 -4.60 -15.05 -1.46
CA TYR A 5 -4.86 -16.40 -1.97
C TYR A 5 -3.78 -16.75 -2.99
N ASP A 6 -3.09 -17.88 -2.78
CA ASP A 6 -1.98 -18.31 -3.64
C ASP A 6 -2.39 -19.32 -4.73
N GLY A 7 -3.68 -19.65 -4.83
CA GLY A 7 -4.19 -20.69 -5.73
C GLY A 7 -4.56 -21.98 -5.02
N THR A 8 -3.98 -22.24 -3.84
CA THR A 8 -4.21 -23.45 -3.03
C THR A 8 -4.77 -23.17 -1.65
N GLY A 9 -4.48 -22.00 -1.09
CA GLY A 9 -4.89 -21.64 0.25
C GLY A 9 -4.81 -20.14 0.52
N PHE A 10 -5.26 -19.77 1.72
CA PHE A 10 -5.27 -18.39 2.19
C PHE A 10 -4.14 -18.12 3.17
N TRP A 11 -3.45 -17.03 2.94
CA TRP A 11 -2.48 -16.44 3.83
C TRP A 11 -3.15 -15.30 4.60
N LEU A 12 -3.10 -15.36 5.93
CA LEU A 12 -3.54 -14.26 6.78
C LEU A 12 -2.32 -13.51 7.31
N LEU A 13 -2.10 -12.29 6.80
CA LEU A 13 -1.00 -11.44 7.22
C LEU A 13 -1.49 -10.39 8.22
N HIS A 14 -0.74 -10.23 9.31
CA HIS A 14 -1.00 -9.24 10.34
C HIS A 14 0.27 -8.44 10.64
N LYS A 15 0.16 -7.12 10.50
CA LYS A 15 1.19 -6.15 10.90
C LYS A 15 0.55 -5.12 11.81
N GLN A 16 1.25 -4.81 12.90
CA GLN A 16 0.90 -3.71 13.79
C GLN A 16 2.04 -2.68 13.76
N LEU A 17 1.69 -1.41 13.71
CA LEU A 17 2.66 -0.33 13.89
C LEU A 17 2.93 -0.14 15.39
N SER A 18 4.19 -0.06 15.78
CA SER A 18 4.57 0.19 17.18
C SER A 18 4.15 1.59 17.64
N LYS A 19 4.07 2.55 16.70
CA LYS A 19 3.60 3.91 16.92
C LYS A 19 2.68 4.33 15.79
N GLY A 20 1.57 4.98 16.14
CA GLY A 20 0.62 5.51 15.17
C GLY A 20 -0.35 4.46 14.60
N THR A 21 -1.01 4.83 13.50
CA THR A 21 -2.02 4.02 12.84
C THR A 21 -1.82 4.05 11.34
N PHE A 22 -2.26 3.00 10.65
CA PHE A 22 -2.29 2.97 9.19
C PHE A 22 -3.12 4.14 8.65
N LYS A 23 -2.54 4.93 7.73
CA LYS A 23 -3.22 6.06 7.08
C LYS A 23 -4.10 5.56 5.93
N TRP A 24 -5.12 4.80 6.28
CA TRP A 24 -6.15 4.32 5.37
C TRP A 24 -7.26 5.37 5.26
N ARG A 25 -6.94 6.57 4.77
CA ARG A 25 -7.95 7.63 4.58
C ARG A 25 -8.56 7.52 3.18
N MET A 26 -9.58 6.69 3.06
CA MET A 26 -10.46 6.72 1.89
C MET A 26 -11.48 7.84 2.07
N SER A 27 -11.26 8.97 1.40
CA SER A 27 -12.28 10.02 1.27
C SER A 27 -13.21 9.76 0.09
N SER A 28 -13.11 8.58 -0.54
CA SER A 28 -13.91 8.17 -1.69
C SER A 28 -15.20 7.47 -1.24
N PRO A 29 -16.32 7.66 -1.94
CA PRO A 29 -17.54 6.90 -1.70
C PRO A 29 -17.42 5.42 -2.08
N ASP A 30 -16.38 5.06 -2.85
CA ASP A 30 -16.11 3.67 -3.23
C ASP A 30 -15.56 2.88 -2.03
N PRO A 31 -16.18 1.74 -1.66
CA PRO A 31 -15.68 0.85 -0.61
C PRO A 31 -14.41 0.07 -1.03
N PHE A 32 -14.06 0.06 -2.31
CA PHE A 32 -12.90 -0.66 -2.83
C PHE A 32 -11.82 0.32 -3.33
N LEU A 33 -10.56 0.01 -3.02
CA LEU A 33 -9.41 0.75 -3.53
C LEU A 33 -8.39 -0.23 -4.10
N GLN A 34 -8.08 -0.07 -5.37
CA GLN A 34 -6.91 -0.71 -5.96
C GLN A 34 -5.66 0.10 -5.58
N ILE A 35 -4.66 -0.57 -5.04
CA ILE A 35 -3.38 0.02 -4.67
C ILE A 35 -2.24 -0.72 -5.38
N SER A 36 -1.16 0.01 -5.68
CA SER A 36 0.06 -0.60 -6.21
C SER A 36 0.86 -1.30 -5.10
N PRO A 37 1.80 -2.20 -5.44
CA PRO A 37 2.72 -2.78 -4.46
C PRO A 37 3.47 -1.73 -3.64
N GLN A 38 3.91 -0.64 -4.27
CA GLN A 38 4.59 0.46 -3.58
C GLN A 38 3.68 1.17 -2.56
N GLN A 39 2.40 1.35 -2.87
CA GLN A 39 1.44 1.93 -1.94
C GLN A 39 1.15 1.01 -0.75
N LEU A 40 1.17 -0.31 -0.98
CA LEU A 40 1.11 -1.30 0.10
C LEU A 40 2.34 -1.18 1.01
N ASP A 41 3.54 -1.09 0.45
CA ASP A 41 4.78 -0.93 1.22
C ASP A 41 4.74 0.34 2.09
N TRP A 42 4.32 1.47 1.52
CA TRP A 42 4.12 2.71 2.27
C TRP A 42 3.15 2.53 3.44
N LEU A 43 2.01 1.88 3.19
CA LEU A 43 1.06 1.60 4.26
C LEU A 43 1.71 0.76 5.36
N LEU A 44 2.43 -0.30 5.00
CA LEU A 44 3.14 -1.16 5.94
C LEU A 44 4.21 -0.40 6.73
N GLU A 45 4.79 0.66 6.18
CA GLU A 45 5.71 1.58 6.86
C GLU A 45 5.02 2.66 7.71
N GLY A 46 3.69 2.75 7.65
CA GLY A 46 2.91 3.78 8.35
C GLY A 46 2.80 5.11 7.59
N LEU A 47 3.20 5.13 6.33
CA LEU A 47 3.08 6.27 5.43
C LEU A 47 1.67 6.35 4.82
N ASP A 48 1.37 7.49 4.19
CA ASP A 48 0.12 7.68 3.44
C ASP A 48 0.20 7.00 2.07
N ILE A 49 -0.90 6.41 1.60
CA ILE A 49 -1.00 5.80 0.27
C ILE A 49 -0.94 6.84 -0.86
N ASN A 50 -1.31 8.09 -0.56
CA ASN A 50 -1.30 9.21 -1.48
C ASN A 50 -0.05 10.07 -1.26
N GLN A 51 1.09 9.61 -1.75
CA GLN A 51 2.33 10.37 -1.70
C GLN A 51 2.35 11.46 -2.79
N LYS A 52 1.86 12.66 -2.45
CA LYS A 52 1.86 13.84 -3.35
C LYS A 52 3.26 14.24 -3.86
N ARG A 53 4.33 13.76 -3.21
CA ARG A 53 5.73 14.04 -3.52
C ARG A 53 6.59 12.79 -3.68
N ALA A 54 5.99 11.61 -3.88
CA ALA A 54 6.81 10.43 -4.19
C ALA A 54 7.62 10.69 -5.45
N PHE A 55 8.91 10.31 -5.41
CA PHE A 55 9.77 10.38 -6.58
C PHE A 55 9.12 9.61 -7.72
N ARG A 56 8.84 10.32 -8.82
CA ARG A 56 8.34 9.68 -10.03
C ARG A 56 9.47 8.81 -10.58
N HIS A 57 9.18 7.56 -10.89
CA HIS A 57 10.12 6.67 -11.55
C HIS A 57 10.56 7.32 -12.87
N VAL A 58 11.81 7.79 -12.92
CA VAL A 58 12.40 8.36 -14.13
C VAL A 58 13.02 7.19 -14.88
N MET A 59 12.49 6.90 -16.07
CA MET A 59 13.15 5.95 -16.96
C MET A 59 14.48 6.57 -17.42
N PRO A 60 15.64 5.93 -17.15
CA PRO A 60 16.90 6.44 -17.65
C PRO A 60 16.89 6.36 -19.18
N GLN A 61 17.05 7.51 -19.84
CA GLN A 61 17.20 7.58 -21.28
C GLN A 61 18.65 7.25 -21.62
N TYR A 62 18.90 6.06 -22.16
CA TYR A 62 20.19 5.71 -22.73
C TYR A 62 20.39 6.55 -24.00
N ILE A 63 21.45 7.37 -24.01
CA ILE A 63 21.98 8.08 -25.19
C ILE A 63 23.05 7.20 -25.81
#